data_AF-A0A142WPD2-F1
#
_entry.id   AF-A0A142WPD2-F1
#
_cell.length_a   1.000
_cell.length_b   1.000
_cell.length_c   1.000
_cell.angle_alpha   90.00
_cell.angle_beta   90.00
_cell.angle_gamma   90.00
#
_symmetry.space_group_name_H-M   'P 1'
#
loop_
_entity.id
_entity.type
_entity.pdbx_description
1 polymer ?
#
loop_
_entity_poly.entity_id
_entity_poly.type
_entity_poly.pdbx_seq_one_letter_code
_entity_poly.pdbx_strand_id
1 'polypeptide(L)'
;MTHASSEHPVVVIHRSVTRVAVRESSRRVATKAPPRAVTTHVQIPRTKVTHRGPPGTPGAAFSGYDHEQASAATVWTVNHNLGFRPDVATYRLGGTEMKGAVQHLSLNTLSITFNSPVAGYARVS
;
A
#
# COMPACT_ATOMS: atom_id res chain seq x y z
N MET A 1 -36.17 -20.85 33.46
CA MET A 1 -34.87 -21.53 33.60
C MET A 1 -34.76 -22.56 32.49
N THR A 2 -33.72 -22.43 31.64
CA THR A 2 -33.08 -23.41 30.71
C THR A 2 -32.27 -22.55 29.72
N HIS A 3 -30.96 -22.25 29.91
CA HIS A 3 -29.77 -23.07 29.56
C HIS A 3 -30.04 -24.10 28.45
N ALA A 4 -29.26 -24.31 27.41
CA ALA A 4 -28.06 -23.72 26.79
C ALA A 4 -27.91 -24.47 25.44
N SER A 5 -27.10 -24.00 24.49
CA SER A 5 -26.02 -24.80 23.86
C SER A 5 -25.56 -24.20 22.52
N SER A 6 -24.25 -24.00 22.47
CA SER A 6 -23.39 -23.65 21.34
C SER A 6 -23.28 -24.81 20.36
N GLU A 7 -23.15 -24.54 19.06
CA GLU A 7 -22.37 -25.37 18.14
C GLU A 7 -21.67 -24.51 17.07
N HIS A 8 -20.34 -24.62 17.01
CA HIS A 8 -19.44 -24.01 16.02
C HIS A 8 -19.13 -25.02 14.90
N PRO A 9 -19.29 -24.68 13.60
CA PRO A 9 -18.77 -25.54 12.54
C PRO A 9 -17.28 -25.30 12.29
N VAL A 10 -16.49 -26.21 12.86
CA VAL A 10 -15.33 -26.97 12.32
C VAL A 10 -14.47 -26.32 11.22
N VAL A 11 -13.20 -26.08 11.59
CA VAL A 11 -12.06 -25.79 10.70
C VAL A 11 -11.59 -27.09 10.02
N VAL A 12 -11.44 -27.07 8.69
CA VAL A 12 -10.78 -28.15 7.92
C VAL A 12 -9.57 -27.58 7.18
N ILE A 13 -8.37 -27.94 7.66
CA ILE A 13 -7.07 -27.61 7.05
C ILE A 13 -6.63 -28.81 6.22
N HIS A 14 -6.47 -28.65 4.91
CA HIS A 14 -5.77 -29.64 4.08
C HIS A 14 -4.45 -29.06 3.57
N ARG A 15 -3.38 -29.61 4.11
CA ARG A 15 -1.96 -29.41 3.79
C ARG A 15 -1.48 -30.65 3.03
N SER A 16 -0.71 -30.49 1.95
CA SER A 16 0.48 -31.31 1.59
C SER A 16 0.89 -31.19 0.10
N VAL A 17 2.21 -31.26 -0.09
CA VAL A 17 3.07 -30.99 -1.26
C VAL A 17 3.47 -32.32 -1.95
N THR A 18 3.90 -32.34 -3.23
CA THR A 18 5.11 -33.08 -3.75
C THR A 18 5.40 -32.83 -5.25
N ARG A 19 6.72 -32.78 -5.55
CA ARG A 19 7.53 -32.47 -6.77
C ARG A 19 7.37 -33.39 -8.00
N VAL A 20 7.97 -33.02 -9.15
CA VAL A 20 9.12 -33.71 -9.84
C VAL A 20 9.66 -32.87 -11.03
N ALA A 21 10.96 -33.03 -11.31
CA ALA A 21 11.88 -32.21 -12.13
C ALA A 21 12.08 -32.68 -13.59
N VAL A 22 12.65 -31.81 -14.46
CA VAL A 22 13.45 -32.23 -15.65
C VAL A 22 14.64 -31.26 -15.87
N ARG A 23 15.76 -31.87 -16.30
CA ARG A 23 17.16 -31.42 -16.40
C ARG A 23 17.61 -31.44 -17.87
N GLU A 24 18.86 -31.00 -18.12
CA GLU A 24 19.73 -31.22 -19.31
C GLU A 24 19.74 -30.08 -20.36
N SER A 25 20.84 -29.64 -21.01
CA SER A 25 22.26 -29.99 -21.00
C SER A 25 23.09 -29.03 -21.89
N SER A 26 24.27 -28.61 -21.40
CA SER A 26 25.58 -28.43 -22.09
C SER A 26 25.75 -27.67 -23.43
N ARG A 27 26.76 -26.78 -23.48
CA ARG A 27 27.96 -26.90 -24.36
C ARG A 27 29.08 -25.92 -23.96
N ARG A 28 30.31 -26.43 -23.81
CA ARG A 28 31.58 -25.67 -23.70
C ARG A 28 32.29 -25.70 -25.06
N VAL A 29 33.04 -24.64 -25.39
CA VAL A 29 34.19 -24.69 -26.33
C VAL A 29 35.29 -23.76 -25.79
N ALA A 30 36.53 -24.24 -25.79
CA ALA A 30 37.73 -23.50 -25.38
C ALA A 30 38.77 -23.55 -26.52
N THR A 31 39.49 -22.45 -26.78
CA THR A 31 40.74 -22.46 -27.58
C THR A 31 41.71 -21.31 -27.20
N LYS A 32 42.82 -21.70 -26.55
CA LYS A 32 44.25 -21.27 -26.64
C LYS A 32 44.65 -19.80 -26.94
N ALA A 33 45.50 -19.23 -26.06
CA ALA A 33 46.09 -17.88 -26.08
C ALA A 33 47.57 -17.84 -26.57
N PRO A 34 48.11 -16.63 -26.88
CA PRO A 34 49.53 -16.27 -26.68
C PRO A 34 49.73 -15.17 -25.61
N PRO A 35 50.85 -15.12 -24.85
CA PRO A 35 51.02 -14.20 -23.72
C PRO A 35 51.82 -12.92 -24.06
N ARG A 36 51.71 -11.96 -23.13
CA ARG A 36 52.55 -10.77 -22.85
C ARG A 36 52.26 -9.46 -23.60
N ALA A 37 51.59 -8.57 -22.89
CA ALA A 37 52.21 -7.34 -22.37
C ALA A 37 51.43 -6.88 -21.13
N VAL A 38 52.09 -6.87 -19.98
CA VAL A 38 51.56 -6.28 -18.74
C VAL A 38 51.79 -4.78 -18.83
N THR A 39 50.73 -4.06 -19.19
CA THR A 39 50.60 -2.64 -18.86
C THR A 39 49.57 -2.57 -17.73
N THR A 40 50.05 -2.44 -16.50
CA THR A 40 49.21 -2.21 -15.34
C THR A 40 48.69 -0.77 -15.39
N HIS A 41 47.73 -0.50 -16.27
CA HIS A 41 46.73 0.47 -15.88
C HIS A 41 45.89 -0.22 -14.83
N VAL A 42 45.98 0.25 -13.58
CA VAL A 42 44.97 -0.04 -12.56
C VAL A 42 43.69 0.62 -13.02
N GLN A 43 43.05 -0.01 -14.01
CA GLN A 43 41.66 0.22 -14.31
C GLN A 43 40.94 -0.49 -13.19
N ILE A 44 40.65 0.26 -12.12
CA ILE A 44 39.69 -0.18 -11.11
C ILE A 44 38.51 -0.68 -11.94
N PRO A 45 38.13 -1.97 -11.88
CA PRO A 45 36.90 -2.36 -12.51
C PRO A 45 35.84 -1.53 -11.81
N ARG A 46 35.29 -0.53 -12.51
CA ARG A 46 33.94 -0.07 -12.23
C ARG A 46 33.09 -1.29 -12.55
N THR A 47 33.04 -2.24 -11.63
CA THR A 47 31.87 -3.10 -11.51
C THR A 47 30.72 -2.11 -11.55
N LYS A 48 29.93 -2.15 -12.62
CA LYS A 48 28.64 -1.51 -12.64
C LYS A 48 27.92 -2.12 -11.44
N VAL A 49 27.97 -1.42 -10.32
CA VAL A 49 27.31 -1.82 -9.10
C VAL A 49 25.83 -1.69 -9.40
N THR A 50 25.22 -2.76 -9.88
CA THR A 50 23.77 -2.90 -9.81
C THR A 50 23.44 -3.50 -8.45
N HIS A 51 23.86 -2.86 -7.36
CA HIS A 51 23.27 -3.08 -6.03
C HIS A 51 21.93 -2.33 -5.92
N ARG A 52 21.11 -2.33 -6.98
CA ARG A 52 19.71 -2.00 -6.78
C ARG A 52 19.13 -3.27 -6.19
N GLY A 53 18.77 -3.22 -4.90
CA GLY A 53 17.99 -4.30 -4.28
C GLY A 53 16.77 -4.61 -5.16
N PRO A 54 16.16 -5.81 -5.00
CA PRO A 54 14.93 -6.12 -5.71
C PRO A 54 13.97 -4.94 -5.61
N PRO A 55 13.24 -4.59 -6.70
CA PRO A 55 12.16 -3.62 -6.59
C PRO A 55 11.30 -3.98 -5.38
N GLY A 56 11.04 -2.99 -4.51
CA GLY A 56 10.15 -3.20 -3.37
C GLY A 56 8.83 -3.78 -3.85
N THR A 57 8.20 -4.61 -3.02
CA THR A 57 6.85 -5.10 -3.29
C THR A 57 5.97 -3.93 -3.70
N PRO A 58 5.21 -4.01 -4.81
CA PRO A 58 4.26 -2.96 -5.15
C PRO A 58 3.42 -2.59 -3.92
N GLY A 59 3.35 -1.30 -3.61
CA GLY A 59 2.59 -0.83 -2.46
C GLY A 59 1.13 -1.27 -2.55
N ALA A 60 0.49 -1.53 -1.40
CA ALA A 60 -0.95 -1.76 -1.37
C ALA A 60 -1.66 -0.56 -2.00
N ALA A 61 -2.63 -0.81 -2.88
CA ALA A 61 -3.48 0.24 -3.41
C ALA A 61 -4.38 0.75 -2.28
N PHE A 62 -4.10 1.96 -1.77
CA PHE A 62 -4.99 2.63 -0.83
C PHE A 62 -6.12 3.29 -1.61
N SER A 63 -7.35 2.83 -1.41
CA SER A 63 -8.55 3.50 -1.91
C SER A 63 -8.88 4.69 -1.01
N GLY A 64 -9.10 5.87 -1.60
CA GLY A 64 -9.64 7.03 -0.88
C GLY A 64 -11.17 7.11 -0.96
N TYR A 65 -11.76 8.03 -0.21
CA TYR A 65 -13.18 8.35 -0.21
C TYR A 65 -13.38 9.86 -0.34
N ASP A 66 -14.27 10.27 -1.24
CA ASP A 66 -14.65 11.67 -1.42
C ASP A 66 -16.06 11.89 -0.83
N HIS A 67 -16.17 12.87 0.06
CA HIS A 67 -17.40 13.31 0.69
C HIS A 67 -17.84 14.65 0.08
N GLU A 68 -19.12 14.78 -0.25
CA GLU A 68 -19.74 16.04 -0.62
C GLU A 68 -20.74 16.49 0.45
N GLN A 69 -20.57 17.72 0.91
CA GLN A 69 -21.50 18.42 1.78
C GLN A 69 -22.13 19.57 0.99
N ALA A 70 -23.24 19.29 0.30
CA ALA A 70 -23.94 20.27 -0.52
C ALA A 70 -24.59 21.41 0.30
N SER A 71 -25.11 21.09 1.49
CA SER A 71 -25.75 22.07 2.38
C SER A 71 -24.79 22.51 3.48
N ALA A 72 -24.72 23.83 3.73
CA ALA A 72 -23.78 24.37 4.70
C ALA A 72 -24.05 23.87 6.12
N ALA A 73 -23.03 23.26 6.74
CA ALA A 73 -23.10 22.72 8.09
C ALA A 73 -21.80 23.00 8.85
N THR A 74 -21.90 23.16 10.17
CA THR A 74 -20.74 23.30 11.06
C THR A 74 -20.09 21.95 11.36
N VAL A 75 -20.84 20.86 11.28
CA VAL A 75 -20.35 19.50 11.55
C VAL A 75 -20.68 18.62 10.36
N TRP A 76 -19.66 18.00 9.78
CA TRP A 76 -19.80 17.01 8.71
C TRP A 76 -19.53 15.63 9.30
N THR A 77 -20.45 14.69 9.09
CA THR A 77 -20.24 13.27 9.45
C THR A 77 -19.91 12.49 8.19
N VAL A 78 -18.73 11.88 8.16
CA VAL A 78 -18.18 11.24 6.97
C VAL A 78 -18.03 9.74 7.21
N ASN A 79 -18.83 8.94 6.49
CA ASN A 79 -18.81 7.48 6.54
C ASN A 79 -17.99 6.93 5.37
N HIS A 80 -16.66 6.84 5.56
CA HIS A 80 -15.70 6.54 4.50
C HIS A 80 -15.44 5.03 4.30
N ASN A 81 -15.71 4.18 5.29
CA ASN A 81 -15.57 2.72 5.20
C ASN A 81 -14.19 2.20 4.75
N LEU A 82 -13.11 2.91 5.10
CA LEU A 82 -11.75 2.55 4.68
C LEU A 82 -11.08 1.52 5.61
N GLY A 83 -11.60 1.29 6.81
CA GLY A 83 -11.03 0.34 7.77
C GLY A 83 -9.80 0.85 8.53
N PHE A 84 -9.46 2.14 8.46
CA PHE A 84 -8.38 2.77 9.20
C PHE A 84 -8.72 4.24 9.56
N ARG A 85 -7.79 4.96 10.21
CA ARG A 85 -7.94 6.39 10.53
C ARG A 85 -7.14 7.23 9.51
N PRO A 86 -7.77 7.69 8.42
CA PRO A 86 -7.10 8.36 7.29
C PRO A 86 -6.77 9.82 7.56
N ASP A 87 -5.97 10.43 6.68
CA ASP A 87 -5.85 11.88 6.62
C ASP A 87 -7.07 12.49 5.91
N VAL A 88 -7.32 13.77 6.19
CA VAL A 88 -8.48 14.50 5.64
C VAL A 88 -8.05 15.86 5.12
N ALA A 89 -8.33 16.10 3.84
CA ALA A 89 -8.25 17.42 3.22
C ALA A 89 -9.66 17.95 2.97
N THR A 90 -9.95 19.18 3.39
CA THR A 90 -11.27 19.79 3.20
C THR A 90 -11.21 21.02 2.31
N TYR A 91 -12.20 21.17 1.44
CA TYR A 91 -12.29 22.24 0.46
C TYR A 91 -13.67 22.87 0.49
N ARG A 92 -13.74 24.19 0.27
CA ARG A 92 -15.01 24.87 -0.02
C ARG A 92 -15.48 24.53 -1.43
N LEU A 93 -16.73 24.85 -1.76
CA LEU A 93 -17.27 24.71 -3.12
C LEU A 93 -16.42 25.43 -4.19
N GLY A 94 -15.72 26.51 -3.83
CA GLY A 94 -14.79 27.23 -4.71
C GLY A 94 -13.41 26.57 -4.87
N GLY A 95 -13.18 25.38 -4.32
CA GLY A 95 -11.91 24.64 -4.40
C GLY A 95 -10.82 25.13 -3.44
N THR A 96 -11.07 26.18 -2.66
CA THR A 96 -10.13 26.66 -1.64
C THR A 96 -10.06 25.69 -0.47
N GLU A 97 -8.86 25.27 -0.10
CA GLU A 97 -8.64 24.43 1.07
C GLU A 97 -9.02 25.18 2.36
N MET A 98 -9.61 24.45 3.30
CA MET A 98 -9.94 24.92 4.63
C MET A 98 -9.54 23.87 5.67
N LYS A 99 -9.51 24.26 6.94
CA LYS A 99 -9.24 23.34 8.06
C LYS A 99 -10.45 23.29 8.99
N GLY A 100 -10.83 22.08 9.37
CA GLY A 100 -11.77 21.79 10.45
C GLY A 100 -11.10 20.90 11.50
N ALA A 101 -11.68 20.86 12.70
CA ALA A 101 -11.27 19.92 13.73
C ALA A 101 -11.77 18.52 13.35
N VAL A 102 -10.86 17.60 13.06
CA VAL A 102 -11.17 16.22 12.68
C VAL A 102 -11.18 15.34 13.92
N GLN A 103 -12.24 14.56 14.09
CA GLN A 103 -12.34 13.52 15.10
C GLN A 103 -12.71 12.18 14.46
N HIS A 104 -11.84 11.19 14.60
CA HIS A 104 -12.11 9.83 14.13
C HIS A 104 -13.01 9.09 15.13
N LEU A 105 -14.28 8.93 14.79
CA LEU A 105 -15.29 8.25 15.61
C LEU A 105 -15.12 6.73 15.59
N SER A 106 -14.70 6.16 14.45
CA SER A 106 -14.38 4.75 14.27
C SER A 106 -13.32 4.56 13.17
N LEU A 107 -13.04 3.30 12.78
CA LEU A 107 -12.20 2.99 11.61
C LEU A 107 -12.89 3.29 10.26
N ASN A 108 -14.19 3.60 10.28
CA ASN A 108 -15.01 3.79 9.08
C ASN A 108 -15.75 5.12 9.08
N THR A 109 -15.67 5.89 10.17
CA THR A 109 -16.42 7.13 10.36
C THR A 109 -15.56 8.17 11.06
N LEU A 110 -15.65 9.41 10.58
CA LEU A 110 -15.09 10.59 11.21
C LEU A 110 -16.08 11.75 11.21
N SER A 111 -15.87 12.70 12.11
CA SER A 111 -16.53 14.00 12.09
C SER A 111 -15.54 15.12 11.83
N ILE A 112 -16.00 16.18 11.17
CA ILE A 112 -15.22 17.39 10.89
C ILE A 112 -16.03 18.57 11.40
N THR A 113 -15.45 19.36 12.31
CA THR A 113 -16.12 20.52 12.92
C THR A 113 -15.47 21.82 12.46
N PHE A 114 -16.28 22.77 12.01
CA PHE A 114 -15.89 24.11 11.57
C PHE A 114 -16.43 25.18 12.52
N ASN A 115 -15.85 26.38 12.46
CA ASN A 115 -16.28 27.53 13.26
C ASN A 115 -17.52 28.27 12.71
N SER A 116 -17.94 27.96 11.47
CA SER A 116 -19.16 28.47 10.85
C SER A 116 -19.72 27.43 9.86
N PRO A 117 -21.02 27.51 9.48
CA PRO A 117 -21.58 26.60 8.50
C PRO A 117 -20.88 26.76 7.15
N VAL A 118 -20.38 25.65 6.58
CA VAL A 118 -19.75 25.64 5.26
C VAL A 118 -20.26 24.47 4.44
N ALA A 119 -20.37 24.66 3.12
CA ALA A 119 -20.60 23.62 2.13
C ALA A 119 -19.29 23.37 1.35
N GLY A 120 -19.10 22.15 0.86
CA GLY A 120 -17.88 21.78 0.15
C GLY A 120 -17.61 20.29 0.11
N TYR A 121 -16.33 19.93 0.07
CA TYR A 121 -15.85 18.56 -0.13
C TYR A 121 -14.82 18.17 0.92
N ALA A 122 -14.78 16.89 1.29
CA ALA A 122 -13.69 16.30 2.07
C ALA A 122 -13.11 15.11 1.32
N ARG A 123 -11.80 15.13 1.09
CA ARG A 123 -11.03 14.03 0.53
C ARG A 123 -10.36 13.27 1.66
N VAL A 124 -10.62 11.97 1.70
CA VAL A 124 -10.22 11.07 2.80
C VAL A 124 -9.33 9.97 2.23
N SER A 125 -8.08 9.87 2.66
CA SER A 125 -7.10 8.91 2.11
C SER A 125 -6.05 8.47 3.11
#